data_AF-A0A7W6GBL9-F1
#
_entry.id   AF-A0A7W6GBL9-F1
#
_cell.length_a   1.000
_cell.length_b   1.000
_cell.length_c   1.000
_cell.angle_alpha   90.00
_cell.angle_beta   90.00
_cell.angle_gamma   90.00
#
_symmetry.space_group_name_H-M   'P 1'
#
loop_
_entity.id
_entity.type
_entity.pdbx_description
1 polymer ?
#
loop_
_entity_poly.entity_id
_entity_poly.type
_entity_poly.pdbx_seq_one_letter_code
_entity_poly.pdbx_strand_id
1 'polypeptide(L)'
;MDGIATAAANERAKAAATHLRRAGGHSNWVFEIQMALGDILHFADPRRERWELPDTRFTNELFASCFDALAHALRWGTDTERMGKIDREHLGDGFLAAARLVQAFDREDVSLPCFEDDRSRVKILINHARIAEHRQDMAQRRYDRQHGTIDALLEASTEPTYGIFS
;
A
#
# COMPACT_ATOMS: atom_id res chain seq x y z
N MET A 1 26.70 -10.77 18.09
CA MET A 1 26.44 -9.88 16.92
C MET A 1 24.93 -9.69 16.72
N ASP A 2 24.13 -10.48 17.44
CA ASP A 2 22.69 -10.69 17.30
C ASP A 2 21.86 -9.43 17.62
N GLY A 3 22.27 -8.65 18.63
CA GLY A 3 21.55 -7.44 19.02
C GLY A 3 21.47 -6.34 17.95
N ILE A 4 22.39 -6.31 16.99
CA ILE A 4 22.36 -5.32 15.89
C ILE A 4 21.28 -5.69 14.87
N ALA A 5 21.16 -6.97 14.53
CA ALA A 5 20.17 -7.43 13.55
C ALA A 5 18.74 -7.35 14.09
N THR A 6 18.54 -7.71 15.36
CA THR A 6 17.23 -7.56 16.03
C THR A 6 16.82 -6.09 16.11
N ALA A 7 17.75 -5.18 16.44
CA ALA A 7 17.47 -3.75 16.45
C ALA A 7 17.07 -3.23 15.05
N ALA A 8 17.75 -3.69 13.99
CA ALA A 8 17.40 -3.35 12.62
C ALA A 8 16.02 -3.91 12.22
N ALA A 9 15.70 -5.14 12.64
CA ALA A 9 14.39 -5.76 12.41
C ALA A 9 13.27 -4.98 13.10
N ASN A 10 13.49 -4.54 14.35
CA ASN A 10 12.55 -3.73 15.12
C ASN A 10 12.27 -2.38 14.44
N GLU A 11 13.30 -1.68 13.97
CA GLU A 11 13.12 -0.41 13.26
C GLU A 11 12.37 -0.61 11.93
N ARG A 12 12.66 -1.68 11.19
CA ARG A 12 11.92 -2.02 9.97
C ARG A 12 10.45 -2.37 10.27
N ALA A 13 10.16 -3.15 11.31
CA ALA A 13 8.80 -3.48 11.72
C ALA A 13 8.00 -2.23 12.14
N LYS A 14 8.64 -1.32 12.86
CA LYS A 14 8.06 -0.01 13.24
C LYS A 14 7.80 0.88 12.03
N ALA A 15 8.71 0.89 11.04
CA ALA A 15 8.51 1.61 9.78
C ALA A 15 7.31 1.02 9.01
N ALA A 16 7.23 -0.31 8.89
CA ALA A 16 6.13 -1.00 8.25
C ALA A 16 4.77 -0.70 8.92
N ALA A 17 4.71 -0.74 10.26
CA ALA A 17 3.52 -0.37 11.02
C ALA A 17 3.12 1.10 10.77
N THR A 18 4.10 1.99 10.66
CA THR A 18 3.86 3.40 10.33
C THR A 18 3.30 3.58 8.93
N HIS A 19 3.83 2.84 7.94
CA HIS A 19 3.29 2.81 6.59
C HIS A 19 1.83 2.31 6.58
N LEU A 20 1.53 1.21 7.26
CA LEU A 20 0.14 0.70 7.39
C LEU A 20 -0.82 1.73 7.98
N ARG A 21 -0.42 2.45 9.02
CA ARG A 21 -1.23 3.53 9.60
C ARG A 21 -1.44 4.69 8.62
N ARG A 22 -0.42 5.02 7.83
CA ARG A 22 -0.49 6.09 6.80
C ARG A 22 -1.32 5.71 5.59
N ALA A 23 -1.57 4.42 5.35
CA ALA A 23 -2.52 3.97 4.34
C ALA A 23 -3.95 4.54 4.57
N GLY A 24 -4.24 5.06 5.77
CA GLY A 24 -5.44 5.87 6.04
C GLY A 24 -5.51 7.24 5.36
N GLY A 25 -4.40 7.74 4.79
CA GLY A 25 -4.32 9.03 4.09
C GLY A 25 -4.60 8.92 2.58
N HIS A 26 -5.35 9.87 2.01
CA HIS A 26 -5.97 9.70 0.69
C HIS A 26 -4.98 9.60 -0.49
N SER A 27 -3.89 10.36 -0.53
CA SER A 27 -3.13 10.50 -1.78
C SER A 27 -2.20 9.32 -2.07
N ASN A 28 -1.59 8.73 -1.03
CA ASN A 28 -0.49 7.76 -1.20
C ASN A 28 -0.79 6.38 -0.61
N TRP A 29 -2.06 6.08 -0.32
CA TRP A 29 -2.44 4.86 0.39
C TRP A 29 -1.89 3.57 -0.25
N VAL A 30 -1.84 3.53 -1.58
CA VAL A 30 -1.32 2.39 -2.35
C VAL A 30 0.18 2.20 -2.13
N PHE A 31 0.96 3.29 -2.15
CA PHE A 31 2.40 3.26 -1.88
C PHE A 31 2.68 2.79 -0.45
N GLU A 32 1.93 3.34 0.53
CA GLU A 32 2.07 3.00 1.93
C GLU A 32 1.79 1.50 2.17
N ILE A 33 0.76 0.94 1.54
CA ILE A 33 0.48 -0.51 1.57
C ILE A 33 1.64 -1.30 0.96
N GLN A 34 2.14 -0.91 -0.22
CA GLN A 34 3.22 -1.62 -0.90
C GLN A 34 4.49 -1.70 -0.03
N MET A 35 4.88 -0.59 0.59
CA MET A 35 6.05 -0.54 1.48
C MET A 35 5.90 -1.48 2.66
N ALA A 36 4.77 -1.38 3.38
CA ALA A 36 4.53 -2.22 4.55
C ALA A 36 4.44 -3.71 4.22
N LEU A 37 3.69 -4.08 3.18
CA LEU A 37 3.56 -5.48 2.77
C LEU A 37 4.88 -6.04 2.24
N GLY A 38 5.71 -5.21 1.62
CA GLY A 38 7.08 -5.56 1.22
C GLY A 38 7.94 -5.93 2.42
N ASP A 39 7.89 -5.15 3.51
CA ASP A 39 8.60 -5.47 4.75
C ASP A 39 8.05 -6.73 5.43
N ILE A 40 6.73 -6.96 5.41
CA ILE A 40 6.14 -8.22 5.91
C ILE A 40 6.64 -9.42 5.10
N LEU A 41 6.68 -9.33 3.77
CA LEU A 41 7.24 -10.39 2.92
C LEU A 41 8.73 -10.60 3.14
N HIS A 42 9.46 -9.54 3.48
CA HIS A 42 10.87 -9.62 3.83
C HIS A 42 11.08 -10.44 5.10
N PHE A 43 10.28 -10.20 6.15
CA PHE A 43 10.29 -11.05 7.35
C PHE A 43 9.79 -12.47 7.07
N ALA A 44 8.91 -12.63 6.07
CA ALA A 44 8.41 -13.93 5.62
C ALA A 44 9.38 -14.74 4.77
N ASP A 45 10.62 -14.28 4.54
CA ASP A 45 11.56 -15.04 3.72
C ASP A 45 12.04 -16.29 4.49
N PRO A 46 11.77 -17.51 3.99
CA PRO A 46 12.17 -18.75 4.67
C PRO A 46 13.71 -18.91 4.80
N ARG A 47 14.49 -18.08 4.10
CA ARG A 47 15.95 -18.07 4.23
C ARG A 47 16.46 -17.24 5.40
N ARG A 48 15.59 -16.49 6.09
CA ARG A 48 15.99 -15.64 7.22
C ARG A 48 16.27 -16.45 8.48
N GLU A 49 17.22 -15.94 9.25
CA GLU A 49 17.53 -16.49 10.56
C GLU A 49 16.65 -15.84 11.64
N ARG A 50 16.36 -16.57 12.73
CA ARG A 50 15.42 -16.12 13.78
C ARG A 50 15.82 -14.81 14.45
N TRP A 51 17.12 -14.56 14.62
CA TRP A 51 17.64 -13.33 15.22
C TRP A 51 17.48 -12.10 14.30
N GLU A 52 17.04 -12.30 13.05
CA GLU A 52 16.67 -11.24 12.13
C GLU A 52 15.16 -10.88 12.19
N LEU A 53 14.40 -11.51 13.08
CA LEU A 53 12.99 -11.20 13.30
C LEU A 53 12.82 -10.08 14.34
N PRO A 54 11.75 -9.27 14.22
CA PRO A 54 11.43 -8.25 15.21
C PRO A 54 10.90 -8.86 16.51
N ASP A 55 11.11 -8.15 17.62
CA ASP A 55 10.61 -8.56 18.94
C ASP A 55 9.07 -8.56 18.99
N THR A 56 8.53 -9.34 19.93
CA THR A 56 7.08 -9.50 20.17
C THR A 56 6.29 -8.20 20.32
N ARG A 57 6.92 -7.14 20.85
CA ARG A 57 6.26 -5.83 20.95
C ARG A 57 5.96 -5.25 19.56
N PHE A 58 6.93 -5.31 18.65
CA PHE A 58 6.84 -4.72 17.32
C PHE A 58 6.03 -5.59 16.36
N THR A 59 6.07 -6.92 16.50
CA THR A 59 5.17 -7.83 15.79
C THR A 59 3.70 -7.57 16.16
N ASN A 60 3.39 -7.35 17.44
CA ASN A 60 2.02 -7.02 17.88
C ASN A 60 1.53 -5.68 17.32
N GLU A 61 2.39 -4.66 17.30
CA GLU A 61 2.06 -3.36 16.69
C GLU A 61 1.81 -3.50 15.18
N LEU A 62 2.67 -4.26 14.49
CA LEU A 62 2.54 -4.54 13.07
C LEU A 62 1.26 -5.34 12.76
N PHE A 63 0.93 -6.33 13.59
CA PHE A 63 -0.27 -7.14 13.48
C PHE A 63 -1.55 -6.29 13.59
N ALA A 64 -1.64 -5.44 14.62
CA ALA A 64 -2.77 -4.53 14.77
C ALA A 64 -2.90 -3.58 13.56
N SER A 65 -1.76 -3.05 13.11
CA SER A 65 -1.72 -2.12 11.98
C SER A 65 -2.21 -2.73 10.66
N CYS A 66 -2.12 -4.06 10.48
CA CYS A 66 -2.70 -4.74 9.31
C CYS A 66 -4.22 -4.58 9.24
N PHE A 67 -4.92 -4.66 10.37
CA PHE A 67 -6.38 -4.51 10.41
C PHE A 67 -6.82 -3.06 10.27
N ASP A 68 -6.08 -2.13 10.87
CA ASP A 68 -6.32 -0.70 10.67
C ASP A 68 -6.16 -0.32 9.20
N ALA A 69 -5.07 -0.79 8.56
CA ALA A 69 -4.83 -0.57 7.13
C ALA A 69 -5.92 -1.20 6.26
N LEU A 70 -6.42 -2.39 6.59
CA LEU A 70 -7.54 -3.02 5.88
C LEU A 70 -8.80 -2.15 5.96
N ALA A 71 -9.17 -1.68 7.16
CA ALA A 71 -10.34 -0.82 7.36
C ALA A 71 -10.22 0.47 6.53
N HIS A 72 -9.03 1.06 6.47
CA HIS A 72 -8.74 2.23 5.65
C HIS A 72 -8.78 1.93 4.15
N ALA A 73 -8.16 0.84 3.71
CA ALA A 73 -8.15 0.42 2.30
C ALA A 73 -9.55 0.09 1.81
N LEU A 74 -10.41 -0.50 2.64
CA LEU A 74 -11.82 -0.73 2.30
C LEU A 74 -12.58 0.60 2.13
N ARG A 75 -12.30 1.59 2.97
CA ARG A 75 -12.92 2.91 2.89
C ARG A 75 -12.50 3.69 1.64
N TRP A 76 -11.20 3.71 1.32
CA TRP A 76 -10.65 4.57 0.27
C TRP A 76 -10.45 3.85 -1.07
N GLY A 77 -10.03 2.58 -1.03
CA GLY A 77 -9.63 1.80 -2.19
C GLY A 77 -10.78 1.10 -2.92
N THR A 78 -12.02 1.21 -2.42
CA THR A 78 -13.18 0.50 -3.03
C THR A 78 -14.22 1.43 -3.67
N ASP A 79 -14.23 2.72 -3.33
CA ASP A 79 -15.37 3.61 -3.61
C ASP A 79 -15.09 4.71 -4.66
N THR A 80 -13.85 4.88 -5.11
CA THR A 80 -13.51 6.02 -5.98
C THR A 80 -12.85 5.58 -7.29
N GLU A 81 -13.51 5.85 -8.43
CA GLU A 81 -12.94 5.65 -9.78
C GLU A 81 -11.56 6.30 -9.95
N ARG A 82 -11.30 7.40 -9.23
CA ARG A 82 -10.04 8.16 -9.27
C ARG A 82 -8.95 7.62 -8.36
N MET A 83 -9.25 6.70 -7.43
CA MET A 83 -8.32 6.24 -6.40
C MET A 83 -7.71 4.86 -6.68
N GLY A 84 -7.96 4.28 -7.86
CA GLY A 84 -7.46 2.96 -8.20
C GLY A 84 -8.22 1.88 -7.42
N LYS A 85 -9.28 1.36 -8.03
CA LYS A 85 -10.14 0.36 -7.38
C LYS A 85 -9.38 -0.96 -7.20
N ILE A 86 -9.38 -1.46 -5.96
CA ILE A 86 -9.04 -2.85 -5.61
C ILE A 86 -10.32 -3.51 -5.07
N ASP A 87 -10.59 -4.73 -5.51
CA ASP A 87 -11.76 -5.46 -5.03
C ASP A 87 -11.62 -5.82 -3.55
N ARG A 88 -12.75 -5.77 -2.83
CA ARG A 88 -12.82 -6.00 -1.36
C ARG A 88 -12.24 -7.35 -0.96
N GLU A 89 -12.46 -8.37 -1.78
CA GLU A 89 -11.94 -9.73 -1.57
C GLU A 89 -10.41 -9.74 -1.59
N HIS A 90 -9.78 -9.10 -2.58
CA HIS A 90 -8.33 -9.02 -2.66
C HIS A 90 -7.71 -8.23 -1.50
N LEU A 91 -8.38 -7.16 -1.05
CA LEU A 91 -7.98 -6.43 0.16
C LEU A 91 -8.08 -7.34 1.40
N GLY A 92 -9.23 -7.99 1.60
CA GLY A 92 -9.47 -8.87 2.74
C GLY A 92 -8.49 -10.03 2.80
N ASP A 93 -8.34 -10.77 1.71
CA ASP A 93 -7.46 -11.94 1.62
C ASP A 93 -5.99 -11.56 1.84
N GLY A 94 -5.54 -10.47 1.20
CA GLY A 94 -4.14 -10.04 1.30
C GLY A 94 -3.78 -9.51 2.68
N PHE A 95 -4.63 -8.70 3.31
CA PHE A 95 -4.36 -8.19 4.66
C PHE A 95 -4.49 -9.26 5.74
N LEU A 96 -5.45 -10.18 5.59
CA LEU A 96 -5.59 -11.31 6.51
C LEU A 96 -4.38 -12.25 6.40
N ALA A 97 -3.91 -12.53 5.18
CA ALA A 97 -2.68 -13.28 4.96
C ALA A 97 -1.47 -12.56 5.58
N ALA A 98 -1.34 -11.24 5.41
CA ALA A 98 -0.27 -10.45 6.04
C ALA A 98 -0.30 -10.57 7.57
N ALA A 99 -1.48 -10.46 8.19
CA ALA A 99 -1.64 -10.60 9.64
C ALA A 99 -1.25 -12.01 10.13
N ARG A 100 -1.59 -13.07 9.38
CA ARG A 100 -1.18 -14.45 9.70
C ARG A 100 0.33 -14.64 9.61
N LEU A 101 0.98 -14.05 8.60
CA LEU A 101 2.43 -14.05 8.49
C LEU A 101 3.10 -13.37 9.69
N VAL A 102 2.59 -12.21 10.11
CA VAL A 102 3.11 -11.52 11.31
C VAL A 102 2.97 -12.39 12.56
N GLN A 103 1.85 -13.08 12.75
CA GLN A 103 1.70 -14.06 13.85
C GLN A 103 2.66 -15.25 13.73
N ALA A 104 2.94 -15.71 12.52
CA ALA A 104 3.87 -16.81 12.28
C ALA A 104 5.29 -16.43 12.72
N PHE A 105 5.74 -15.20 12.45
CA PHE A 105 7.06 -14.73 12.90
C PHE A 105 7.11 -14.56 14.43
N ASP A 106 6.05 -14.02 15.03
CA ASP A 106 5.94 -13.85 16.48
C ASP A 106 6.03 -15.19 17.24
N ARG A 107 5.50 -16.25 16.64
CA ARG A 107 5.53 -17.62 17.18
C ARG A 107 6.74 -18.43 16.71
N GLU A 108 7.57 -17.87 15.83
CA GLU A 108 8.66 -18.57 15.13
C GLU A 108 8.20 -19.86 14.39
N ASP A 109 6.94 -19.92 13.96
CA ASP A 109 6.32 -21.08 13.32
C ASP A 109 6.01 -20.84 11.84
N VAL A 110 7.03 -21.09 11.01
CA VAL A 110 6.94 -21.03 9.54
C VAL A 110 6.59 -22.38 8.91
N SER A 111 6.29 -23.41 9.73
CA SER A 111 6.00 -24.77 9.26
C SER A 111 4.55 -24.96 8.81
N LEU A 112 3.71 -23.94 9.03
CA LEU A 112 2.30 -23.98 8.69
C LEU A 112 2.12 -24.15 7.17
N PRO A 113 1.31 -25.13 6.71
CA PRO A 113 1.06 -25.36 5.28
C PRO A 113 0.53 -24.13 4.53
N CYS A 114 -0.14 -23.21 5.24
CA CYS A 114 -0.67 -21.98 4.66
C CYS A 114 0.37 -20.87 4.49
N PHE A 115 1.60 -21.01 4.99
CA PHE A 115 2.59 -19.94 4.99
C PHE A 115 2.95 -19.47 3.57
N GLU A 116 3.20 -20.40 2.64
CA GLU A 116 3.48 -20.05 1.24
C GLU A 116 2.25 -19.51 0.48
N ASP A 117 1.05 -19.97 0.84
CA ASP A 117 -0.20 -19.45 0.31
C ASP A 117 -0.43 -18.01 0.79
N ASP A 118 -0.24 -17.74 2.09
CA ASP A 118 -0.34 -16.40 2.68
C ASP A 118 0.70 -15.45 2.06
N ARG A 119 1.95 -15.89 1.86
CA ARG A 119 2.96 -15.11 1.11
C ARG A 119 2.49 -14.78 -0.31
N SER A 120 1.87 -15.74 -0.98
CA SER A 120 1.35 -15.56 -2.34
C SER A 120 0.19 -14.55 -2.38
N ARG A 121 -0.74 -14.61 -1.42
CA ARG A 121 -1.84 -13.65 -1.28
C ARG A 121 -1.35 -12.23 -0.99
N VAL A 122 -0.32 -12.07 -0.15
CA VAL A 122 0.31 -10.76 0.07
C VAL A 122 0.94 -10.22 -1.21
N LYS A 123 1.67 -11.05 -1.97
CA LYS A 123 2.22 -10.65 -3.28
C LYS A 123 1.13 -10.24 -4.27
N ILE A 124 0.01 -10.98 -4.31
CA ILE A 124 -1.14 -10.66 -5.14
C ILE A 124 -1.69 -9.29 -4.76
N LEU A 125 -1.89 -9.00 -3.47
CA LEU A 125 -2.34 -7.69 -3.02
C LEU A 125 -1.38 -6.56 -3.41
N ILE A 126 -0.06 -6.75 -3.28
CA ILE A 126 0.95 -5.77 -3.76
C ILE A 126 0.78 -5.52 -5.26
N ASN A 127 0.52 -6.55 -6.07
CA ASN A 127 0.30 -6.38 -7.50
C ASN A 127 -1.00 -5.62 -7.79
N HIS A 128 -2.09 -5.89 -7.07
CA HIS A 128 -3.32 -5.09 -7.17
C HIS A 128 -3.11 -3.64 -6.78
N ALA A 129 -2.30 -3.39 -5.74
CA ALA A 129 -1.88 -2.06 -5.34
C ALA A 129 -1.16 -1.35 -6.50
N ARG A 130 -0.13 -1.95 -7.10
CA ARG A 130 0.56 -1.36 -8.27
C ARG A 130 -0.36 -1.06 -9.45
N ILE A 131 -1.32 -1.94 -9.72
CA ILE A 131 -2.31 -1.72 -10.78
C ILE A 131 -3.23 -0.54 -10.42
N ALA A 132 -3.65 -0.42 -9.16
CA ALA A 132 -4.44 0.69 -8.67
C ALA A 132 -3.68 2.02 -8.78
N GLU A 133 -2.41 2.07 -8.38
CA GLU A 133 -1.52 3.22 -8.54
C GLU A 133 -1.43 3.65 -10.01
N HIS A 134 -1.17 2.72 -10.91
CA HIS A 134 -1.11 3.02 -12.34
C HIS A 134 -2.44 3.59 -12.89
N ARG A 135 -3.58 3.10 -12.38
CA ARG A 135 -4.91 3.63 -12.74
C ARG A 135 -5.12 5.05 -12.20
N GLN A 136 -4.65 5.35 -10.99
CA GLN A 136 -4.68 6.71 -10.42
C GLN A 136 -3.88 7.68 -11.29
N ASP A 137 -2.66 7.32 -11.67
CA ASP A 137 -1.81 8.13 -12.55
C ASP A 137 -2.48 8.41 -13.90
N MET A 138 -3.09 7.38 -14.51
CA MET A 138 -3.80 7.55 -15.77
C MET A 138 -5.03 8.45 -15.63
N ALA A 139 -5.76 8.35 -14.52
CA ALA A 139 -6.92 9.20 -14.24
C ALA A 139 -6.49 10.66 -14.05
N GLN A 140 -5.41 10.90 -13.30
CA GLN A 140 -4.85 12.23 -13.10
C GLN A 140 -4.41 12.86 -14.44
N ARG A 141 -3.65 12.14 -15.26
CA ARG A 141 -3.25 12.63 -16.59
C ARG A 141 -4.43 12.89 -17.54
N ARG A 142 -5.56 12.19 -17.37
CA ARG A 142 -6.79 12.47 -18.15
C ARG A 142 -7.43 13.77 -17.66
N TYR A 143 -7.51 13.95 -16.35
CA TYR A 143 -8.02 15.17 -15.73
C TYR A 143 -7.19 16.39 -16.16
N ASP A 144 -5.86 16.31 -16.05
CA ASP A 144 -4.96 17.41 -16.42
C ASP A 144 -5.10 17.81 -17.90
N ARG A 145 -5.28 16.83 -18.80
CA ARG A 145 -5.53 17.10 -20.22
C ARG A 145 -6.88 17.76 -20.47
N GLN A 146 -7.93 17.31 -19.79
CA GLN A 146 -9.27 17.88 -19.94
C GLN A 146 -9.31 19.31 -19.41
N HIS A 147 -8.73 19.55 -18.23
CA HIS A 147 -8.64 20.89 -17.65
C HIS A 147 -7.73 21.80 -18.45
N GLY A 148 -6.55 21.36 -18.88
CA GLY A 148 -5.70 22.18 -19.76
C GLY A 148 -6.38 22.53 -21.10
N THR A 149 -7.24 21.64 -21.62
CA THR A 149 -8.05 21.96 -22.82
C THR A 149 -9.15 22.98 -22.51
N ILE A 150 -9.82 22.86 -21.36
CA ILE A 150 -10.84 23.82 -20.92
C ILE A 150 -10.22 25.20 -20.67
N ASP A 151 -9.08 25.25 -19.99
CA ASP A 151 -8.37 26.49 -19.68
C ASP A 151 -7.91 27.18 -20.98
N ALA A 152 -7.37 26.43 -21.95
CA ALA A 152 -7.00 26.96 -23.26
C ALA A 152 -8.21 27.48 -24.06
N LEU A 153 -9.38 26.82 -23.96
CA LEU A 153 -10.62 27.31 -24.58
C LEU A 153 -11.13 28.59 -23.91
N LEU A 154 -11.01 28.71 -22.59
CA LEU A 154 -11.40 29.90 -21.84
C LEU A 154 -10.46 31.09 -22.12
N GLU A 155 -9.16 30.85 -22.23
CA GLU A 155 -8.17 31.86 -22.64
C GLU A 155 -8.41 32.34 -24.08
N ALA A 156 -8.63 31.43 -25.04
CA ALA A 156 -8.97 31.80 -26.42
C ALA A 156 -10.31 32.55 -26.54
N SER A 157 -11.24 32.34 -25.60
CA SER A 157 -12.54 33.04 -25.55
C SER A 157 -12.46 34.43 -24.91
N THR A 158 -11.32 34.77 -24.28
CA THR A 158 -11.10 36.07 -23.62
C THR A 158 -10.13 36.98 -24.39
N GLU A 159 -9.55 36.52 -25.50
CA GLU A 159 -8.88 37.41 -26.46
C GLU A 159 -9.89 38.39 -27.06
N PRO A 160 -9.74 39.72 -26.84
CA PRO A 160 -10.67 40.67 -27.40
C PRO A 160 -10.47 40.74 -28.91
N THR A 161 -11.57 40.57 -29.66
CA THR A 161 -11.65 40.74 -31.11
C THR A 161 -11.47 42.22 -31.48
N TYR A 162 -10.28 42.78 -31.26
CA TYR A 162 -9.94 44.11 -31.77
C TYR A 162 -9.32 43.96 -33.16
N GLY A 163 -10.15 44.24 -34.17
CA GLY A 163 -9.67 44.82 -35.42
C GLY A 163 -9.91 43.97 -36.65
N ILE A 164 -11.15 43.94 -37.15
CA ILE A 164 -11.41 43.90 -38.59
C ILE A 164 -12.69 44.70 -38.89
N PHE A 165 -12.61 46.03 -38.82
CA PHE A 165 -13.44 46.93 -39.64
C PHE A 165 -12.67 48.24 -39.79
N SER A 166 -11.96 48.38 -40.91
CA SER A 166 -11.43 49.64 -41.44
C SER A 166 -11.68 49.66 -42.94
#